data_AF-A5PDV9-F1
#
_entry.id   AF-A5PDV9-F1
#
_cell.length_a   1.000
_cell.length_b   1.000
_cell.length_c   1.000
_cell.angle_alpha   90.00
_cell.angle_beta   90.00
_cell.angle_gamma   90.00
#
_symmetry.space_group_name_H-M   'P 1'
#
loop_
_entity.id
_entity.type
_entity.pdbx_description
1 polymer ?
#
loop_
_entity_poly.entity_id
_entity_poly.type
_entity_poly.pdbx_seq_one_letter_code
_entity_poly.pdbx_strand_id
1 'polypeptide(L)' 'MLDGDATLSEKWQALTPLARNEWICWTISAKQDATRTKRRARLHQEVLEGKKRPCCWPGCPHRRESARKWVDA' A
#
# COMPACT_ATOMS: atom_id res chain seq x y z
N MET A 1 0.79 11.44 0.98
CA MET A 1 0.64 10.10 0.33
C MET A 1 -0.54 10.08 -0.63
N LEU A 2 -1.56 10.91 -0.45
CA LEU A 2 -2.77 10.98 -1.28
C LEU A 2 -3.03 12.41 -1.75
N ASP A 3 -1.97 13.21 -1.89
CA ASP A 3 -2.06 14.65 -2.00
C ASP A 3 -2.75 15.09 -3.30
N GLY A 4 -3.92 15.71 -3.16
CA GLY A 4 -4.63 16.45 -4.22
C GLY A 4 -5.74 15.71 -4.96
N ASP A 5 -5.92 14.40 -4.79
CA ASP A 5 -6.94 13.63 -5.51
C ASP A 5 -8.11 13.23 -4.59
N ALA A 6 -9.24 13.93 -4.75
CA ALA A 6 -10.45 13.68 -3.99
C ALA A 6 -11.00 12.25 -4.21
N THR A 7 -10.99 11.78 -5.45
CA THR A 7 -11.51 10.45 -5.82
C THR A 7 -10.66 9.34 -5.19
N LEU A 8 -9.34 9.51 -5.23
CA LEU A 8 -8.43 8.59 -4.57
C LEU A 8 -8.65 8.58 -3.06
N SER A 9 -8.83 9.76 -2.44
CA SER A 9 -9.08 9.88 -1.01
C SER A 9 -10.37 9.14 -0.61
N GLU A 10 -11.46 9.32 -1.37
CA GLU A 10 -12.72 8.62 -1.12
C GLU A 10 -12.56 7.09 -1.23
N LYS A 11 -11.95 6.61 -2.31
CA LYS A 11 -11.68 5.17 -2.49
C LYS A 11 -10.76 4.62 -1.41
N TRP A 12 -9.76 5.38 -1.00
CA TRP A 12 -8.85 5.02 0.08
C TRP A 12 -9.57 4.94 1.42
N GLN A 13 -10.48 5.86 1.73
CA GLN A 13 -11.30 5.81 2.95
C GLN A 13 -12.30 4.65 2.93
N ALA A 14 -12.78 4.24 1.75
CA ALA A 14 -13.64 3.06 1.60
C ALA A 14 -12.90 1.72 1.82
N LEU A 15 -11.56 1.71 1.84
CA LEU A 15 -10.78 0.52 2.18
C LEU A 15 -10.86 0.21 3.67
N THR A 16 -10.86 -1.08 4.00
CA THR A 16 -10.73 -1.51 5.40
C THR A 16 -9.41 -1.05 6.02
N PRO A 17 -9.32 -0.86 7.35
CA PRO A 17 -8.06 -0.54 8.01
C PRO A 17 -6.93 -1.51 7.66
N LEU A 18 -7.24 -2.81 7.54
CA LEU A 18 -6.29 -3.83 7.12
C LEU A 18 -5.77 -3.59 5.69
N ALA A 19 -6.66 -3.31 4.74
CA ALA A 19 -6.28 -3.04 3.35
C ALA A 19 -5.38 -1.79 3.23
N ARG A 20 -5.70 -0.72 3.97
CA ARG A 20 -4.83 0.49 4.03
C ARG A 20 -3.46 0.16 4.61
N ASN A 21 -3.42 -0.61 5.70
CA ASN A 21 -2.17 -1.04 6.31
C ASN A 21 -1.33 -1.91 5.35
N GLU A 22 -1.96 -2.80 4.57
CA GLU A 22 -1.29 -3.59 3.54
C GLU A 22 -0.62 -2.71 2.48
N TRP A 23 -1.33 -1.69 1.99
CA TRP A 23 -0.79 -0.71 1.04
C TRP A 23 0.35 0.12 1.61
N ILE A 24 0.24 0.56 2.87
CA ILE A 24 1.29 1.31 3.57
C ILE A 24 2.53 0.43 3.74
N CYS A 25 2.38 -0.76 4.33
CA CYS A 25 3.49 -1.71 4.52
C CYS A 25 4.17 -2.07 3.21
N TRP A 26 3.40 -2.31 2.15
CA TRP A 26 3.95 -2.55 0.82
C TRP A 26 4.72 -1.34 0.29
N THR A 27 4.25 -0.12 0.52
CA THR A 27 4.96 1.09 0.08
C THR A 27 6.29 1.28 0.83
N ILE A 28 6.28 1.13 2.16
CA ILE A 28 7.46 1.39 3.02
C ILE A 28 8.52 0.29 2.99
N SER A 29 8.12 -0.96 2.68
CA SER A 29 9.05 -2.09 2.53
C SER A 29 10.08 -1.92 1.40
N ALA A 30 9.90 -0.94 0.52
CA ALA A 30 10.94 -0.55 -0.43
C ALA A 30 12.03 0.26 0.28
N LYS A 31 13.29 -0.23 0.27
CA LYS A 31 14.44 0.48 0.86
C LYS A 31 14.82 1.76 0.10
N GLN A 32 14.75 1.72 -1.22
CA GLN A 32 15.11 2.83 -2.08
C GLN A 32 13.94 3.82 -2.23
N ASP A 33 14.23 5.11 -2.08
CA ASP A 33 13.21 6.16 -2.22
C ASP A 33 12.57 6.19 -3.61
N ALA A 34 13.39 6.01 -4.66
CA ALA A 34 12.89 5.91 -6.04
C ALA A 34 11.84 4.78 -6.20
N THR A 35 12.05 3.64 -5.53
CA THR A 35 11.08 2.54 -5.52
C THR A 35 9.85 2.89 -4.69
N ARG A 36 9.98 3.59 -3.56
CA ARG A 36 8.83 4.08 -2.78
C ARG A 36 7.95 5.02 -3.61
N THR A 37 8.55 5.91 -4.38
CA THR A 37 7.85 6.84 -5.29
C THR A 37 7.11 6.07 -6.38
N LYS A 38 7.76 5.08 -7.03
CA LYS A 38 7.10 4.20 -8.01
C LYS A 38 5.93 3.42 -7.39
N ARG A 39 6.11 2.88 -6.18
CA ARG A 39 5.04 2.15 -5.46
C ARG A 39 3.87 3.07 -5.10
N ARG A 40 4.14 4.32 -4.71
CA ARG A 40 3.09 5.31 -4.45
C ARG A 40 2.26 5.61 -5.70
N ALA A 41 2.91 5.83 -6.84
CA ALA A 41 2.20 6.04 -8.11
C ALA A 41 1.34 4.83 -8.49
N ARG A 42 1.88 3.61 -8.32
CA ARG A 42 1.12 2.38 -8.56
C ARG A 42 -0.05 2.21 -7.60
N LEU A 43 0.12 2.56 -6.32
CA LEU A 43 -0.97 2.55 -5.34
C LEU A 43 -2.09 3.49 -5.77
N HIS A 44 -1.78 4.70 -6.25
CA HIS A 44 -2.79 5.63 -6.76
C HIS A 44 -3.59 5.01 -7.89
N GLN A 45 -2.91 4.50 -8.92
CA GLN A 45 -3.56 3.86 -10.06
C GLN A 45 -4.42 2.66 -9.63
N GLU A 46 -3.84 1.74 -8.87
CA GLU A 46 -4.51 0.49 -8.50
C GLU A 46 -5.70 0.73 -7.56
N VAL A 47 -5.62 1.68 -6.63
CA VAL A 47 -6.75 2.04 -5.76
C VAL A 47 -7.85 2.72 -6.57
N LEU A 48 -7.51 3.60 -7.52
CA LEU A 48 -8.49 4.20 -8.44
C LEU A 48 -9.21 3.14 -9.29
N GLU A 49 -8.48 2.14 -9.77
CA GLU A 49 -9.00 0.95 -10.46
C GLU A 49 -9.83 0.02 -9.55
N GLY A 50 -9.90 0.29 -8.25
CA GLY A 50 -10.71 -0.47 -7.28
C GLY A 50 -9.99 -1.67 -6.67
N LYS A 51 -8.68 -1.82 -6.89
CA LYS A 51 -7.90 -2.86 -6.20
C LYS A 51 -7.79 -2.52 -4.72
N LYS A 52 -8.19 -3.50 -3.90
CA LYS A 52 -8.21 -3.36 -2.44
C LYS A 52 -6.89 -3.71 -1.78
N ARG A 53 -5.96 -4.36 -2.48
CA ARG A 53 -4.68 -4.85 -1.93
C ARG A 53 -3.56 -4.77 -2.96
N PRO A 54 -2.31 -4.56 -2.53
CA PRO A 54 -1.15 -4.63 -3.41
C PRO A 54 -0.94 -6.06 -3.91
N CYS A 55 -0.61 -6.24 -5.19
CA CYS A 55 -0.22 -7.54 -5.74
C CYS A 55 1.31 -7.71 -5.78
N CYS A 56 1.75 -8.98 -5.85
CA CYS A 56 3.16 -9.37 -5.87
C CYS A 56 3.93 -8.99 -4.59
N TRP A 57 3.33 -9.24 -3.42
CA TRP A 57 3.96 -9.01 -2.12
C TRP A 57 3.69 -10.18 -1.17
N PRO A 58 4.73 -10.77 -0.54
CA PRO A 58 4.63 -12.00 0.26
C PRO A 58 3.85 -11.86 1.58
N GLY A 59 3.45 -10.65 1.96
CA GLY A 59 2.41 -10.43 2.97
C GLY A 59 2.72 -9.32 3.97
N CYS A 60 1.68 -8.99 4.75
CA CYS A 60 1.68 -7.91 5.73
C CYS A 60 1.77 -8.46 7.16
N PRO A 61 2.57 -7.85 8.06
CA PRO A 61 2.54 -8.18 9.50
C PRO A 61 1.13 -8.01 10.10
N HIS A 62 0.32 -7.07 9.58
CA HIS A 62 -1.06 -6.88 10.01
C HIS A 62 -2.01 -8.02 9.61
N ARG A 63 -1.63 -8.87 8.65
CA ARG A 63 -2.36 -10.09 8.27
C ARG A 63 -1.77 -11.32 8.93
N ARG A 64 -0.44 -11.39 9.02
CA ARG A 64 0.30 -12.50 9.61
C ARG A 64 1.61 -11.98 10.19
N GLU A 65 1.80 -12.16 11.49
CA GLU A 65 3.00 -11.70 12.20
C GLU A 65 4.31 -12.16 11.55
N SER A 66 4.37 -13.40 11.05
CA SER A 66 5.54 -13.96 10.38
C SER A 66 5.96 -13.22 9.09
N ALA A 67 5.13 -12.32 8.57
CA ALA A 67 5.45 -11.47 7.42
C ALA A 67 6.22 -10.18 7.81
N ARG A 68 6.43 -9.92 9.11
CA ARG A 68 7.17 -8.74 9.60
C ARG A 68 8.56 -8.59 8.99
N LYS A 69 9.23 -9.72 8.72
CA LYS A 69 10.51 -9.78 8.00
C LYS A 69 10.52 -9.13 6.61
N TRP A 70 9.36 -8.85 6.01
CA TRP A 70 9.25 -8.21 4.69
C TRP A 70 9.02 -6.70 4.76
N VAL A 71 8.85 -6.14 5.96
CA VAL A 71 8.61 -4.71 6.18
C VAL A 71 9.79 -4.05 6.90
N ASP A 72 10.38 -4.75 7.88
CA ASP A 72 11.47 -4.22 8.71
C ASP A 72 12.87 -4.48 8.15
N ALA A 73 12.97 -5.10 6.97
CA ALA A 73 14.24 -5.51 6.37
C ALA A 73 15.00 -4.36 5.71
#